data_AF-A0A3M0JIF9-F1
#
_entry.id   AF-A0A3M0JIF9-F1
#
_cell.length_a   1.000
_cell.length_b   1.000
_cell.length_c   1.000
_cell.angle_alpha   90.00
_cell.angle_beta   90.00
_cell.angle_gamma   90.00
#
_symmetry.space_group_name_H-M   'P 1'
#
loop_
_entity.id
_entity.type
_entity.pdbx_description
1 polymer ?
#
loop_
_entity_poly.entity_id
_entity_poly.type
_entity_poly.pdbx_seq_one_letter_code
_entity_poly.pdbx_strand_id
1 'polypeptide(L)'
;MRPPGRVRRLAVRLEDGPARGGGELLHGRVQLELRGPLRVRALEVCARGMAAVHWLESRSVGLNVVYRDYSACQTFLYRRRQLIPGPLVSLRARWGEASRCQQRLGEGAAPAGRAGSGSSPARL
;
A
#
# COMPACT_ATOMS: atom_id res chain seq x y z
N MET A 1 37.24 7.32 -14.53
CA MET A 1 36.09 7.47 -13.63
C MET A 1 35.26 6.19 -13.65
N ARG A 2 34.95 5.57 -12.51
CA ARG A 2 34.05 4.39 -12.48
C ARG A 2 32.60 4.88 -12.67
N PRO A 3 31.81 4.27 -13.56
CA PRO A 3 30.40 4.63 -13.71
C PRO A 3 29.66 4.45 -12.37
N PRO A 4 28.67 5.32 -12.07
CA PRO A 4 27.86 5.15 -10.87
C PRO A 4 27.21 3.76 -10.89
N GLY A 5 27.18 3.09 -9.74
CA GLY A 5 26.53 1.79 -9.64
C GLY A 5 25.05 1.90 -10.02
N ARG A 6 24.50 0.88 -10.69
CA ARG A 6 23.09 0.85 -11.10
C ARG A 6 22.33 -0.20 -10.26
N VAL A 7 21.06 0.05 -9.95
CA VAL A 7 20.19 -0.99 -9.37
C VAL A 7 19.95 -2.09 -10.41
N ARG A 8 20.30 -3.34 -10.06
CA ARG A 8 20.02 -4.54 -10.85
C ARG A 8 18.62 -5.07 -10.57
N ARG A 9 18.22 -5.07 -9.30
CA ARG A 9 16.95 -5.60 -8.83
C ARG A 9 16.51 -4.89 -7.55
N LEU A 10 15.23 -4.57 -7.48
CA LEU A 10 14.54 -4.16 -6.26
C LEU A 10 13.26 -4.99 -6.16
N ALA A 11 13.13 -5.79 -5.10
CA ALA A 11 11.97 -6.64 -4.92
C ALA A 11 11.57 -6.73 -3.44
N VAL A 12 10.27 -6.79 -3.18
CA VAL A 12 9.71 -7.13 -1.86
C VAL A 12 9.34 -8.60 -1.88
N ARG A 13 9.76 -9.34 -0.86
CA ARG A 13 9.40 -10.74 -0.66
C ARG A 13 8.67 -10.87 0.66
N LEU A 14 7.46 -11.40 0.61
CA LEU A 14 6.74 -11.81 1.80
C LEU A 14 7.22 -13.22 2.18
N GLU A 15 7.41 -13.47 3.47
CA GLU A 15 7.89 -14.75 3.99
C GLU A 15 6.74 -15.75 4.21
N ASP A 16 5.51 -15.25 4.28
CA ASP A 16 4.33 -16.03 4.64
C ASP A 16 3.37 -16.22 3.46
N GLY A 17 2.35 -17.04 3.68
CA GLY A 17 1.35 -17.41 2.67
C GLY A 17 0.56 -16.24 2.08
N PRO A 18 -0.17 -16.49 0.97
CA PRO A 18 -0.80 -15.44 0.16
C PRO A 18 -2.00 -14.74 0.84
N ALA A 19 -2.54 -15.31 1.91
CA ALA A 19 -3.70 -14.78 2.61
C ALA A 19 -3.38 -14.60 4.10
N ARG A 20 -3.76 -13.44 4.65
CA ARG A 20 -3.59 -13.09 6.06
C ARG A 20 -4.90 -12.56 6.63
N GLY A 21 -5.23 -12.98 7.84
CA GLY A 21 -6.35 -12.47 8.62
C GLY A 21 -6.03 -11.15 9.33
N GLY A 22 -7.09 -10.52 9.87
CA GLY A 22 -6.95 -9.36 10.74
C GLY A 22 -6.10 -9.68 11.98
N GLY A 23 -5.27 -8.73 12.42
CA GLY A 23 -4.40 -8.90 13.59
C GLY A 23 -3.11 -9.69 13.35
N GLU A 24 -2.96 -10.37 12.22
CA GLU A 24 -1.75 -11.12 11.90
C GLU A 24 -0.54 -10.21 11.63
N LEU A 25 0.66 -10.73 11.89
CA LEU A 25 1.92 -10.07 11.55
C LEU A 25 2.30 -10.43 10.12
N LEU A 26 2.55 -9.43 9.28
CA LEU A 26 3.12 -9.59 7.95
C LEU A 26 4.65 -9.60 8.05
N HIS A 27 5.30 -10.69 7.63
CA HIS A 27 6.75 -10.77 7.54
C HIS A 27 7.21 -10.68 6.09
N GLY A 28 8.34 -10.00 5.90
CA GLY A 28 8.94 -9.85 4.59
C GLY A 28 10.31 -9.19 4.64
N ARG A 29 10.95 -9.19 3.47
CA ARG A 29 12.28 -8.63 3.22
C ARG A 29 12.30 -7.85 1.92
N VAL A 30 13.13 -6.81 1.88
CA VAL A 30 13.44 -6.07 0.65
C VAL A 30 14.80 -6.55 0.13
N GLN A 31 14.82 -6.99 -1.12
CA GLN A 31 16.02 -7.40 -1.83
C GLN A 31 16.44 -6.29 -2.78
N LEU A 32 17.62 -5.72 -2.53
CA LEU A 32 18.23 -4.69 -3.37
C LEU A 32 19.57 -5.21 -3.91
N GLU A 33 19.64 -5.45 -5.21
CA GLU A 33 20.85 -5.89 -5.90
C GLU A 33 21.44 -4.72 -6.70
N LEU A 34 22.75 -4.50 -6.60
CA LEU A 34 23.44 -3.37 -7.22
C LEU A 34 24.56 -3.86 -8.14
N ARG A 35 24.70 -3.20 -9.30
CA ARG A 35 25.84 -3.32 -10.22
C ARG A 35 26.82 -2.18 -9.93
N GLY A 36 27.60 -2.34 -8.87
CA GLY A 36 28.57 -1.34 -8.41
C GLY A 36 28.06 -0.49 -7.24
N PRO A 37 28.90 0.40 -6.67
CA PRO A 37 28.55 1.22 -5.52
C PRO A 37 27.46 2.24 -5.88
N LEU A 38 26.40 2.32 -5.07
CA LEU A 38 25.32 3.29 -5.25
C LEU A 38 25.12 4.09 -3.96
N ARG A 39 24.98 5.40 -4.08
CA ARG A 39 24.59 6.28 -2.96
C ARG A 39 23.07 6.28 -2.85
N VAL A 40 22.54 5.81 -1.72
CA VAL A 40 21.11 5.78 -1.45
C VAL A 40 20.80 6.72 -0.29
N ARG A 41 19.81 7.60 -0.48
CA ARG A 41 19.38 8.57 0.54
C ARG A 41 18.50 7.92 1.61
N ALA A 42 17.54 7.13 1.17
CA ALA A 42 16.62 6.40 2.03
C ALA A 42 16.13 5.17 1.28
N LEU A 43 15.80 4.12 2.02
CA LEU A 43 15.03 2.99 1.54
C LEU A 43 13.86 2.81 2.49
N GLU A 44 12.66 2.75 1.94
CA GLU A 44 11.43 2.72 2.71
C GLU A 44 10.46 1.66 2.18
N VAL A 45 9.68 1.10 3.09
CA VAL A 45 8.60 0.16 2.78
C VAL A 45 7.30 0.74 3.27
N CYS A 46 6.31 0.78 2.39
CA CYS A 46 4.95 1.18 2.69
C CYS A 46 4.01 0.00 2.44
N ALA A 47 3.26 -0.40 3.47
CA ALA A 47 2.16 -1.35 3.36
C ALA A 47 0.84 -0.57 3.40
N ARG A 48 0.00 -0.76 2.38
CA ARG A 48 -1.33 -0.16 2.28
C ARG A 48 -2.36 -1.23 1.98
N GLY A 49 -3.42 -1.27 2.78
CA GLY A 49 -4.59 -2.14 2.58
C GLY A 49 -5.84 -1.27 2.52
N MET A 50 -6.58 -1.36 1.41
CA MET A 50 -7.75 -0.55 1.13
C MET A 50 -8.87 -1.45 0.61
N ALA A 51 -10.08 -1.28 1.14
CA ALA A 51 -11.27 -1.83 0.53
C ALA A 51 -11.95 -0.75 -0.29
N ALA A 52 -12.36 -1.11 -1.50
CA ALA A 52 -13.24 -0.31 -2.33
C ALA A 52 -14.55 -1.09 -2.53
N VAL A 53 -15.67 -0.41 -2.39
CA VAL A 53 -17.01 -0.97 -2.61
C VAL A 53 -17.73 -0.09 -3.64
N HIS A 54 -18.54 -0.73 -4.45
CA HIS A 54 -19.40 -0.11 -5.42
C HIS A 54 -20.79 -0.75 -5.29
N TRP A 55 -21.84 0.06 -5.31
CA TRP A 55 -23.21 -0.41 -5.21
C TRP A 55 -24.16 0.45 -6.04
N LEU A 56 -25.26 -0.16 -6.47
CA LEU A 56 -26.35 0.52 -7.15
C LEU A 56 -27.54 0.62 -6.19
N GLU A 57 -28.15 1.79 -6.10
CA GLU A 57 -29.46 1.94 -5.46
C GLU A 57 -30.50 2.27 -6.52
N SER A 58 -31.60 1.52 -6.55
CA SER A 58 -32.76 1.90 -7.34
C SER A 58 -33.64 2.88 -6.56
N ARG A 59 -34.23 3.84 -7.25
CA ARG A 59 -35.34 4.66 -6.74
C ARG A 59 -36.45 4.69 -7.77
N SER A 60 -37.65 4.35 -7.35
CA SER A 60 -38.84 4.48 -8.17
C SER A 60 -39.36 5.91 -8.11
N VAL A 61 -39.58 6.54 -9.26
CA VAL A 61 -40.19 7.86 -9.41
C VAL A 61 -41.39 7.70 -10.35
N GLY A 62 -42.59 7.62 -9.77
CA GLY A 62 -43.80 7.25 -10.52
C GLY A 62 -43.69 5.82 -11.06
N LEU A 63 -43.85 5.68 -12.38
CA LEU A 63 -43.72 4.39 -13.08
C LEU A 63 -42.28 4.06 -13.55
N ASN A 64 -41.32 4.95 -13.28
CA ASN A 64 -39.92 4.77 -13.71
C ASN A 64 -39.04 4.26 -12.56
N VAL A 65 -38.10 3.37 -12.88
CA VAL A 65 -37.02 2.98 -11.97
C VAL A 65 -35.73 3.67 -12.42
N VAL A 66 -35.16 4.50 -11.54
CA VAL A 66 -33.88 5.18 -11.78
C VAL A 66 -32.82 4.50 -10.92
N TYR A 67 -31.71 4.09 -11.53
CA TYR A 67 -30.56 3.55 -10.81
C TYR A 67 -29.56 4.66 -10.50
N ARG A 68 -29.04 4.65 -9.28
CA ARG A 68 -27.94 5.50 -8.83
C ARG A 68 -26.73 4.64 -8.53
N ASP A 69 -25.61 5.06 -9.09
CA ASP A 69 -24.31 4.45 -8.88
C ASP A 69 -23.60 5.13 -7.71
N TYR A 70 -23.12 4.33 -6.77
CA TYR A 70 -22.30 4.79 -5.66
C TYR A 70 -21.01 3.97 -5.56
N SER A 71 -19.98 4.62 -5.03
CA SER A 71 -18.75 3.96 -4.63
C SER A 71 -18.23 4.56 -3.32
N ALA A 72 -17.52 3.75 -2.54
CA ALA A 72 -16.83 4.17 -1.35
C ALA A 72 -15.52 3.41 -1.20
N CYS A 73 -14.52 4.02 -0.57
CA CYS A 73 -13.26 3.37 -0.27
C CYS A 73 -12.81 3.67 1.15
N GLN A 74 -12.24 2.66 1.82
CA GLN A 74 -11.74 2.76 3.19
C GLN A 74 -10.35 2.16 3.28
N THR A 75 -9.41 2.87 3.91
CA THR A 75 -8.07 2.36 4.19
C THR A 75 -8.07 1.70 5.57
N PHE A 76 -7.62 0.44 5.64
CA PHE A 76 -7.55 -0.37 6.87
C PHE A 76 -6.10 -0.56 7.36
N LEU A 77 -5.14 -0.52 6.44
CA LEU A 77 -3.73 -0.60 6.75
C LEU A 77 -3.00 0.56 6.09
N TYR A 78 -2.25 1.31 6.89
CA TYR A 78 -1.26 2.27 6.40
C TYR A 78 -0.06 2.25 7.33
N ARG A 79 1.03 1.62 6.89
CA ARG A 79 2.27 1.51 7.66
C ARG A 79 3.45 1.83 6.76
N ARG A 80 4.30 2.77 7.21
CA ARG A 80 5.54 3.16 6.53
C ARG A 80 6.72 2.90 7.47
N ARG A 81 7.76 2.25 6.97
CA ARG A 81 8.97 1.94 7.72
C ARG A 81 10.21 2.25 6.89
N GLN A 82 11.13 3.02 7.45
CA GLN A 82 12.43 3.27 6.84
C GLN A 82 13.35 2.08 7.17
N LEU A 83 13.95 1.48 6.14
CA LEU A 83 14.93 0.39 6.25
C LEU A 83 16.35 0.93 6.30
N ILE A 84 16.61 1.98 5.52
CA ILE A 84 17.90 2.69 5.54
C ILE A 84 17.58 4.12 5.98
N PRO A 85 17.87 4.47 7.25
CA PRO A 85 17.79 5.85 7.73
C PRO A 85 18.87 6.70 7.06
N GLY A 86 18.57 7.95 6.72
CA GLY A 86 19.58 8.91 6.22
C GLY A 86 20.48 9.41 7.36
N PRO A 87 21.72 9.90 7.06
CA PRO A 87 22.18 10.49 5.80
C PRO A 87 22.82 9.52 4.78
N LEU A 88 22.91 9.96 3.51
CA LEU A 88 23.43 9.24 2.31
C LEU A 88 24.36 8.04 2.60
N VAL A 89 23.85 6.83 2.45
CA VAL A 89 24.62 5.60 2.65
C VAL A 89 25.16 5.09 1.31
N SER A 90 26.45 4.78 1.26
CA SER A 90 27.05 4.12 0.09
C SER A 90 26.85 2.61 0.19
N LEU A 91 25.87 2.08 -0.54
CA LEU A 91 25.63 0.64 -0.61
C LEU A 91 26.63 -0.02 -1.55
N ARG A 92 27.28 -1.09 -1.08
CA ARG A 92 28.15 -1.97 -1.88
C ARG A 92 27.40 -3.24 -2.27
N ALA A 93 27.89 -3.95 -3.29
CA ALA A 93 27.22 -5.05 -4.00
C ALA A 93 26.76 -6.27 -3.16
N ARG A 94 27.04 -6.31 -1.85
CA ARG A 94 26.50 -7.32 -0.92
C ARG A 94 25.75 -6.64 0.23
N TRP A 95 24.57 -6.12 -0.05
CA TRP A 95 23.49 -6.07 0.96
C TRP A 95 22.70 -7.37 0.82
N GLY A 96 23.26 -8.43 1.39
CA GLY A 96 22.61 -9.72 1.55
C GLY A 96 22.15 -9.82 3.00
N GLU A 97 20.84 -9.95 3.17
CA GLU A 97 20.13 -10.30 4.41
C GLU A 97 20.04 -9.22 5.52
N ALA A 98 18.95 -9.34 6.28
CA ALA A 98 18.58 -8.57 7.46
C ALA A 98 18.01 -7.15 7.26
N SER A 99 16.79 -7.09 6.70
CA SER A 99 15.83 -6.07 7.13
C SER A 99 14.49 -6.75 7.38
N ARG A 100 14.46 -7.61 8.40
CA ARG A 100 13.26 -8.30 8.86
C ARG A 100 12.30 -7.25 9.42
N CYS A 101 11.27 -6.91 8.65
CA CYS A 101 10.24 -5.98 9.10
C CYS A 101 9.03 -6.77 9.56
N GLN A 102 8.72 -6.65 10.85
CA GLN A 102 7.47 -7.11 11.43
C GLN A 102 6.48 -5.94 11.38
N GLN A 103 5.32 -6.14 10.75
CA GLN A 103 4.23 -5.18 10.77
C GLN A 103 2.95 -5.87 11.20
N ARG A 104 2.33 -5.35 12.26
CA ARG A 104 1.02 -5.83 12.76
C ARG A 104 -0.08 -5.22 11.89
N LEU A 105 -0.93 -6.08 11.33
CA LEU A 105 -2.16 -5.67 10.68
C LEU A 105 -3.09 -5.09 11.77
N GLY A 106 -3.65 -3.91 11.53
CA GLY A 106 -4.63 -3.33 12.43
C GLY A 106 -5.86 -4.22 12.48
N GLU A 107 -6.39 -4.50 13.67
CA GLU A 107 -7.75 -4.98 13.81
C GLU A 107 -8.68 -3.90 13.27
N GLY A 108 -9.55 -4.28 12.33
CA GLY A 108 -10.47 -3.35 11.69
C GLY A 108 -11.38 -2.71 12.73
N ALA A 109 -11.12 -1.44 13.07
CA ALA A 109 -12.09 -0.63 13.77
C ALA A 109 -13.32 -0.45 12.87
N ALA A 110 -14.50 -0.68 13.44
CA ALA A 110 -15.79 -0.52 12.76
C ALA A 110 -15.89 0.85 12.06
N PRO A 111 -16.45 0.92 10.84
CA PRO A 111 -16.51 2.17 10.10
C PRO A 111 -17.45 3.17 10.79
N ALA A 112 -16.90 4.28 11.27
CA ALA A 112 -17.67 5.49 11.51
C ALA A 112 -18.14 6.01 10.14
N GLY A 113 -19.40 5.76 9.81
CA GLY A 113 -20.01 6.17 8.56
C GLY A 113 -19.88 7.67 8.35
N ARG A 114 -19.02 8.08 7.41
CA ARG A 114 -19.02 9.44 6.87
C ARG A 114 -19.76 9.40 5.55
N ALA A 115 -21.08 9.55 5.62
CA ALA A 115 -21.91 9.84 4.46
C ALA A 115 -21.51 11.23 3.93
N GLY A 116 -21.07 11.32 2.67
CA GLY A 116 -20.72 12.61 2.09
C GLY A 116 -20.18 12.54 0.67
N SER A 117 -21.07 12.58 -0.31
CA SER A 117 -21.19 13.65 -1.31
C SER A 117 -22.04 13.15 -2.48
N GLY A 118 -23.34 13.45 -2.45
CA GLY A 118 -24.21 13.26 -3.60
C GLY A 118 -23.85 14.28 -4.66
N SER A 119 -23.26 13.84 -5.77
CA SER A 119 -23.19 14.62 -6.99
C SER A 119 -24.61 14.72 -7.56
N SER A 120 -25.22 15.90 -7.46
CA SER A 120 -26.52 16.19 -8.06
C SER A 120 -26.38 16.19 -9.58
N PRO A 121 -27.09 15.36 -10.37
CA PRO A 121 -27.26 15.64 -11.78
C PRO A 121 -28.28 16.77 -11.94
N ALA A 122 -28.03 17.60 -12.94
CA ALA A 122 -28.78 18.80 -13.27
C ALA A 122 -30.29 18.53 -13.44
N ARG A 123 -31.10 19.52 -13.02
CA ARG A 123 -32.51 19.61 -13.41
C ARG A 123 -32.59 19.89 -14.91
N LEU A 124 -33.32 19.06 -15.63
CA LEU A 124 -33.99 19.39 -16.88
C LEU A 124 -35.46 19.02 -16.71
#